data_AF-A0A915BCH5-F1
#
_entry.id   AF-A0A915BCH5-F1
#
_cell.length_a   1.000
_cell.length_b   1.000
_cell.length_c   1.000
_cell.angle_alpha   90.00
_cell.angle_beta   90.00
_cell.angle_gamma   90.00
#
_symmetry.space_group_name_H-M   'P 1'
#
loop_
_entity.id
_entity.type
_entity.pdbx_description
1 polymer ?
#
loop_
_entity_poly.entity_id
_entity_poly.type
_entity_poly.pdbx_seq_one_letter_code
_entity_poly.pdbx_strand_id
1 'polypeptide(L)'
;MRVRDPSPISFSYDLMRQYRRTDVRLGDLTWSALKNQARFSIEEAQEVLLWIEQVTNVQFDKDPTTFETAQDVADALKDGVQLCDLMCRLVNDANALAYNRRPKMPFHKMENISNFLEAIKAYGVPEISCFQTVDLYENKQCYKVIECLRALAAVAQSKNAPVIFPSWVVKLSQGRPRTFPESVMRRGEMVIPLQYGTNKCASQKGMTPYGLARQIKPEN
;
A
#
# COMPACT_ATOMS: atom_id res chain seq x y z
N MET A 1 -21.67 -12.77 13.44
CA MET A 1 -22.16 -12.55 12.07
C MET A 1 -21.00 -12.06 11.22
N ARG A 2 -20.52 -12.82 10.22
CA ARG A 2 -19.52 -12.30 9.27
C ARG A 2 -20.24 -11.35 8.34
N VAL A 3 -19.92 -10.06 8.42
CA VAL A 3 -20.26 -9.09 7.38
C VAL A 3 -19.58 -9.60 6.11
N ARG A 4 -20.37 -10.00 5.11
CA ARG A 4 -19.82 -10.38 3.80
C ARG A 4 -19.45 -9.07 3.10
N ASP A 5 -18.19 -8.93 2.74
CA ASP A 5 -17.77 -7.83 1.88
C ASP A 5 -18.61 -7.86 0.60
N PRO A 6 -19.16 -6.71 0.16
CA PRO A 6 -19.99 -6.66 -1.02
C PRO A 6 -19.19 -7.12 -2.25
N SER A 7 -19.86 -7.87 -3.12
CA SER A 7 -19.24 -8.32 -4.37
C SER A 7 -18.83 -7.12 -5.24
N PRO A 8 -17.78 -7.25 -6.08
CA PRO A 8 -17.32 -6.15 -6.93
C PRO A 8 -18.41 -5.56 -7.84
N ILE A 9 -19.42 -6.38 -8.18
CA ILE A 9 -20.55 -6.01 -9.02
C ILE A 9 -21.56 -5.14 -8.23
N SER A 10 -21.84 -5.47 -6.96
CA SER A 10 -22.75 -4.66 -6.12
C SER A 10 -22.15 -3.29 -5.80
N PHE A 11 -20.84 -3.20 -5.58
CA PHE A 11 -20.15 -1.93 -5.37
C PHE A 11 -20.30 -0.99 -6.59
N SER A 12 -20.22 -1.56 -7.80
CA SER A 12 -20.41 -0.83 -9.06
C SER A 12 -21.82 -0.24 -9.20
N TYR A 13 -22.87 -1.01 -8.85
CA TYR A 13 -24.26 -0.55 -8.95
C TYR A 13 -24.62 0.52 -7.91
N ASP A 14 -24.10 0.42 -6.69
CA ASP A 14 -24.34 1.41 -5.65
C ASP A 14 -23.62 2.74 -5.95
N LEU A 15 -22.38 2.68 -6.48
CA LEU A 15 -21.67 3.86 -6.98
C LEU A 15 -22.43 4.53 -8.13
N MET A 16 -22.94 3.74 -9.09
CA MET A 16 -23.75 4.25 -10.21
C MET A 16 -25.09 4.84 -9.76
N ARG A 17 -25.70 4.31 -8.69
CA ARG A 17 -26.95 4.87 -8.11
C ARG A 17 -26.69 6.20 -7.43
N GLN A 18 -25.56 6.35 -6.73
CA GLN A 18 -25.18 7.59 -6.08
C GLN A 18 -24.87 8.70 -7.10
N TYR A 19 -24.21 8.36 -8.21
CA TYR A 19 -23.90 9.28 -9.31
C TYR A 19 -25.12 9.70 -10.15
N ARG A 20 -26.21 8.93 -10.15
CA ARG A 20 -27.47 9.31 -10.83
C ARG A 20 -28.17 10.54 -10.21
N ARG A 21 -27.76 10.95 -9.00
CA ARG A 21 -28.29 12.15 -8.32
C ARG A 21 -27.55 13.44 -8.67
N THR A 22 -26.36 13.35 -9.27
CA THR A 22 -25.56 14.51 -9.69
C THR A 22 -25.67 14.67 -11.20
N ASP A 23 -26.02 15.87 -11.68
CA ASP A 23 -26.26 16.21 -13.10
C ASP A 23 -24.94 16.28 -13.91
N VAL A 24 -24.16 15.19 -13.86
CA VAL A 24 -22.92 15.01 -14.62
C VAL A 24 -23.21 13.99 -15.71
N ARG A 25 -23.03 14.39 -16.98
CA ARG A 25 -23.24 13.48 -18.12
C ARG A 25 -22.29 12.28 -17.98
N LEU A 26 -22.87 11.09 -17.88
CA LEU A 26 -22.19 9.80 -17.73
C LEU A 26 -21.17 9.47 -18.85
N GLY A 27 -21.09 10.29 -19.90
CA GLY A 27 -20.21 10.10 -21.06
C GLY A 27 -18.79 10.69 -20.92
N ASP A 28 -18.53 11.59 -19.97
CA ASP A 28 -17.29 12.38 -19.96
C ASP A 28 -16.20 11.82 -19.02
N LEU A 29 -16.53 10.88 -18.13
CA LEU A 29 -15.62 10.31 -17.14
C LEU A 29 -15.42 8.81 -17.37
N THR A 30 -14.18 8.39 -17.52
CA THR A 30 -13.86 6.96 -17.64
C THR A 30 -14.17 6.21 -16.34
N TRP A 31 -14.55 4.94 -16.42
CA TRP A 31 -14.73 4.08 -15.24
C TRP A 31 -13.51 4.05 -14.31
N SER A 32 -12.30 4.22 -14.86
CA SER A 32 -11.08 4.31 -14.07
C SER A 32 -11.04 5.57 -13.21
N ALA A 33 -11.47 6.72 -13.74
CA ALA A 33 -11.50 7.97 -13.00
C ALA A 33 -12.51 7.92 -11.83
N LEU A 34 -13.68 7.32 -12.06
CA LEU A 34 -14.69 7.12 -11.02
C LEU A 34 -14.20 6.20 -9.91
N LYS A 35 -13.52 5.09 -10.25
CA LYS A 35 -12.92 4.19 -9.26
C LYS A 35 -11.82 4.88 -8.45
N ASN A 36 -11.03 5.75 -9.07
CA ASN A 36 -10.00 6.52 -8.38
C ASN A 36 -10.61 7.52 -7.40
N GLN A 37 -11.66 8.23 -7.80
CA GLN A 37 -12.40 9.15 -6.93
C GLN A 37 -13.03 8.41 -5.74
N ALA A 38 -13.59 7.22 -5.95
CA ALA A 38 -14.16 6.41 -4.88
C ALA A 38 -13.14 5.89 -3.86
N ARG A 39 -11.84 5.84 -4.22
CA ARG A 39 -10.76 5.45 -3.31
C ARG A 39 -10.17 6.61 -2.52
N PHE A 40 -10.43 7.83 -2.96
CA PHE A 40 -9.92 9.01 -2.29
C PHE A 40 -10.74 9.30 -1.03
N SER A 41 -10.07 9.35 0.12
CA SER A 41 -10.64 9.81 1.38
C SER A 41 -10.07 11.17 1.74
N ILE A 42 -10.95 12.15 1.93
CA ILE A 42 -10.53 13.51 2.32
C ILE A 42 -9.97 13.54 3.74
N GLU A 43 -10.58 12.80 4.67
CA GLU A 43 -10.16 12.75 6.07
C GLU A 43 -8.72 12.23 6.18
N GLU A 44 -8.39 11.16 5.45
CA GLU A 44 -7.02 10.63 5.42
C GLU A 44 -6.03 11.63 4.81
N ALA A 45 -6.45 12.38 3.79
CA ALA A 45 -5.61 13.39 3.17
C ALA A 45 -5.31 14.54 4.15
N GLN A 46 -6.31 15.02 4.89
CA GLN A 46 -6.14 16.07 5.90
C GLN A 46 -5.18 15.63 7.01
N GLU A 47 -5.35 14.41 7.56
CA GLU A 47 -4.45 13.86 8.57
C GLU A 47 -2.99 13.78 8.10
N VAL A 48 -2.78 13.37 6.85
CA VAL A 48 -1.44 13.28 6.26
C VAL A 48 -0.83 14.66 6.04
N LEU A 49 -1.61 15.63 5.56
CA LEU A 49 -1.11 16.99 5.35
C LEU A 49 -0.76 17.70 6.66
N LEU A 50 -1.60 17.56 7.70
CA LEU A 50 -1.31 18.09 9.04
C LEU A 50 -0.01 17.49 9.60
N TRP A 51 0.22 16.20 9.38
CA TRP A 51 1.48 15.56 9.75
C TRP A 51 2.67 16.14 8.98
N ILE A 52 2.52 16.39 7.68
CA ILE A 52 3.58 17.03 6.88
C ILE A 52 3.91 18.41 7.43
N GLU A 53 2.91 19.26 7.68
CA GLU A 53 3.14 20.59 8.28
C GLU A 53 3.86 20.50 9.62
N GLN A 54 3.47 19.55 10.47
CA GLN A 54 4.11 19.33 11.76
C GLN A 54 5.58 18.93 11.63
N VAL A 55 5.91 18.10 10.64
CA VAL A 55 7.29 17.61 10.43
C VAL A 55 8.17 18.66 9.73
N THR A 56 7.66 19.35 8.72
CA THR A 56 8.42 20.37 7.98
C THR A 56 8.53 21.68 8.77
N ASN A 57 7.56 21.95 9.64
CA ASN A 57 7.33 23.22 10.32
C ASN A 57 7.07 24.37 9.31
N VAL A 58 6.47 24.03 8.18
CA VAL A 58 6.07 24.95 7.11
C VAL A 58 4.58 24.77 6.88
N GLN A 59 3.83 25.86 7.08
CA GLN A 59 2.39 25.88 6.85
C GLN A 59 2.08 25.92 5.35
N PHE A 60 1.03 25.22 4.93
CA PHE A 60 0.47 25.36 3.61
C PHE A 60 -0.20 26.73 3.43
N ASP A 61 -0.33 27.18 2.18
CA ASP A 61 -1.01 28.44 1.85
C ASP A 61 -2.48 28.46 2.30
N LYS A 62 -3.10 27.29 2.39
CA LYS A 62 -4.45 27.06 2.87
C LYS A 62 -4.40 26.01 3.97
N ASP A 63 -5.21 26.20 5.01
CA ASP A 63 -5.32 25.27 6.12
C ASP A 63 -5.80 23.89 5.63
N PRO A 64 -5.06 22.80 5.90
CA PRO A 64 -5.46 21.45 5.52
C PRO A 64 -6.88 21.06 5.95
N THR A 65 -7.36 21.55 7.10
CA THR A 65 -8.69 21.23 7.62
C THR A 65 -9.83 21.78 6.76
N THR A 66 -9.54 22.76 5.90
CA THR A 66 -10.52 23.39 4.98
C THR A 66 -10.61 22.71 3.63
N PHE A 67 -9.77 21.69 3.36
CA PHE A 67 -9.78 20.99 2.08
C PHE A 67 -11.01 20.09 1.96
N GLU A 68 -11.75 20.27 0.86
CA GLU A 68 -12.95 19.48 0.54
C GLU A 68 -12.73 18.57 -0.67
N THR A 69 -11.77 18.89 -1.55
CA THR A 69 -11.57 18.17 -2.81
C THR A 69 -10.16 17.62 -2.97
N ALA A 70 -10.03 16.57 -3.79
CA ALA A 70 -8.71 16.05 -4.21
C ALA A 70 -7.87 17.10 -4.95
N GLN A 71 -8.52 18.09 -5.58
CA GLN A 71 -7.84 19.16 -6.29
C GLN A 71 -7.10 20.10 -5.33
N ASP A 72 -7.71 20.43 -4.19
CA ASP A 72 -7.07 21.27 -3.17
C ASP A 72 -5.81 20.63 -2.61
N VAL A 73 -5.88 19.32 -2.31
CA VAL A 73 -4.74 18.52 -1.85
C VAL A 73 -3.64 18.47 -2.92
N ALA A 74 -4.03 18.22 -4.17
CA ALA A 74 -3.08 18.17 -5.28
C ALA A 74 -2.38 19.52 -5.48
N ASP A 75 -3.11 20.63 -5.41
CA ASP A 75 -2.56 21.98 -5.58
C ASP A 75 -1.62 22.38 -4.43
N ALA A 76 -1.92 21.96 -3.19
CA ALA A 76 -1.06 22.18 -2.02
C ALA A 76 0.30 21.46 -2.12
N LEU A 77 0.35 20.28 -2.73
CA LEU A 77 1.58 19.48 -2.89
C LEU A 77 2.23 19.62 -4.27
N LYS A 78 1.62 20.39 -5.19
CA LYS A 78 1.95 20.43 -6.62
C LYS A 78 3.35 20.95 -6.93
N ASP A 79 3.89 21.80 -6.07
CA ASP A 79 5.21 22.37 -6.22
C ASP A 79 6.34 21.36 -5.90
N GLY A 80 6.01 20.28 -5.20
CA GLY A 80 6.94 19.26 -4.73
C GLY A 80 7.89 19.73 -3.63
N VAL A 81 7.81 20.97 -3.16
CA VAL A 81 8.75 21.54 -2.19
C VAL A 81 8.55 20.92 -0.81
N GLN A 82 7.30 20.90 -0.33
CA GLN A 82 6.92 20.30 0.95
C GLN A 82 7.26 18.79 1.00
N LEU A 83 7.13 18.08 -0.12
CA LEU A 83 7.50 16.67 -0.23
C LEU A 83 9.01 16.45 -0.07
N CYS A 84 9.80 17.31 -0.72
CA CYS A 84 11.25 17.26 -0.62
C CYS A 84 11.74 17.62 0.79
N ASP A 85 11.16 18.67 1.39
CA ASP A 85 11.47 19.07 2.76
C ASP A 85 11.11 17.99 3.79
N LEU A 86 9.96 17.34 3.62
CA LEU A 86 9.57 16.18 4.43
C LEU A 86 10.67 15.12 4.38
N MET A 87 11.16 14.77 3.19
CA MET A 87 12.20 13.76 3.03
C MET A 87 13.52 14.15 3.72
N CYS A 88 13.97 15.40 3.57
CA CYS A 88 15.16 15.91 4.26
C CYS A 88 15.01 15.83 5.79
N ARG A 89 13.82 16.13 6.32
CA ARG A 89 13.52 16.00 7.76
C ARG A 89 13.54 14.56 8.24
N LEU A 90 12.98 13.63 7.47
CA LEU A 90 12.96 12.20 7.81
C LEU A 90 14.36 11.57 7.83
N VAL A 91 15.25 12.00 6.92
CA VAL A 91 16.65 11.56 6.88
C VAL A 91 17.51 12.26 7.93
N ASN A 92 17.01 13.35 8.54
CA ASN A 92 17.76 14.23 9.43
C ASN A 92 19.01 14.85 8.77
N ASP A 93 18.92 15.12 7.47
CA ASP A 93 19.96 15.81 6.70
C ASP A 93 19.30 16.79 5.73
N ALA A 94 19.60 18.07 5.91
CA ALA A 94 19.05 19.16 5.11
C ALA A 94 19.49 19.12 3.64
N ASN A 95 20.60 18.44 3.34
CA ASN A 95 21.14 18.27 1.99
C ASN A 95 20.91 16.86 1.44
N ALA A 96 20.08 16.04 2.10
CA ALA A 96 19.75 14.69 1.63
C ALA A 96 19.14 14.70 0.22
N LEU A 97 18.46 15.79 -0.14
CA LEU A 97 17.83 15.96 -1.44
C LEU A 97 18.16 17.33 -2.05
N ALA A 98 18.65 17.32 -3.28
CA ALA A 98 18.77 18.53 -4.09
C ALA A 98 17.44 18.79 -4.84
N TYR A 99 16.81 19.93 -4.56
CA TYR A 99 15.55 20.31 -5.20
C TYR A 99 15.42 21.83 -5.31
N ASN A 100 14.51 22.29 -6.17
CA ASN A 100 14.24 23.71 -6.36
C ASN A 100 13.25 24.22 -5.30
N ARG A 101 13.71 25.09 -4.40
CA ARG A 101 12.87 25.67 -3.31
C ARG A 101 11.79 26.64 -3.79
N ARG A 102 11.89 27.17 -5.00
CA ARG A 102 10.92 28.14 -5.57
C ARG A 102 10.62 27.79 -7.04
N PRO A 103 9.96 26.65 -7.30
CA PRO A 103 9.72 26.18 -8.66
C PRO A 103 8.63 27.02 -9.34
N LYS A 104 9.05 27.93 -10.23
CA LYS A 104 8.12 28.76 -11.02
C LYS A 104 7.58 28.04 -12.26
N MET A 105 8.42 27.25 -12.91
CA MET A 105 8.10 26.61 -14.17
C MET A 105 7.53 25.20 -13.93
N PRO A 106 6.59 24.73 -14.78
CA PRO A 106 6.03 23.38 -14.72
C PRO A 106 7.08 22.26 -14.58
N PHE A 107 8.16 22.34 -15.36
CA PHE A 107 9.19 21.31 -15.36
C PHE A 107 9.94 21.23 -14.03
N HIS A 108 10.20 22.37 -13.36
CA HIS A 108 10.82 22.38 -12.03
C HIS A 108 9.93 21.71 -10.97
N LYS A 109 8.61 21.91 -11.06
CA LYS A 109 7.65 21.26 -10.14
C LYS A 109 7.65 19.74 -10.34
N MET A 110 7.58 19.31 -11.60
CA MET A 110 7.65 17.89 -11.95
C MET A 110 8.98 17.23 -11.54
N GLU A 111 10.09 17.96 -11.70
CA GLU A 111 11.43 17.52 -11.29
C GLU A 111 11.54 17.35 -9.78
N ASN A 112 11.04 18.29 -8.97
CA ASN A 112 10.99 18.16 -7.52
C ASN A 112 10.22 16.89 -7.09
N ILE A 113 9.05 16.66 -7.68
CA ILE A 113 8.25 15.46 -7.41
C ILE A 113 9.03 14.19 -7.78
N SER A 114 9.71 14.18 -8.94
CA SER A 114 10.53 13.06 -9.38
C SER A 114 11.70 12.79 -8.42
N ASN A 115 12.38 13.84 -7.95
CA ASN A 115 13.49 13.72 -7.00
C ASN A 115 13.01 13.14 -5.67
N PHE A 116 11.85 13.60 -5.18
CA PHE A 116 11.21 13.02 -4.00
C PHE A 116 10.93 11.52 -4.19
N LEU A 117 10.35 11.12 -5.33
CA LEU A 117 10.04 9.72 -5.63
C LEU A 117 11.30 8.84 -5.63
N GLU A 118 12.41 9.32 -6.18
CA GLU A 118 13.67 8.59 -6.16
C GLU A 118 14.22 8.44 -4.74
N ALA A 119 14.11 9.49 -3.92
CA ALA A 119 14.58 9.46 -2.55
C ALA A 119 13.77 8.54 -1.65
N ILE A 120 12.43 8.48 -1.79
CA ILE A 120 11.62 7.55 -0.98
C ILE A 120 11.87 6.09 -1.37
N LYS A 121 12.16 5.80 -2.64
CA LYS A 121 12.56 4.47 -3.10
C LYS A 121 13.89 4.07 -2.46
N ALA A 122 14.89 4.96 -2.49
CA ALA A 122 16.16 4.76 -1.79
C ALA A 122 15.98 4.64 -0.27
N TYR A 123 14.98 5.32 0.29
CA TYR A 123 14.62 5.22 1.70
C TYR A 123 13.92 3.90 2.06
N GLY A 124 13.52 3.07 1.09
CA GLY A 124 12.96 1.75 1.31
C GLY A 124 11.43 1.69 1.23
N VAL A 125 10.77 2.72 0.71
CA VAL A 125 9.36 2.61 0.31
C VAL A 125 9.26 1.69 -0.90
N PRO A 126 8.38 0.66 -0.88
CA PRO A 126 8.19 -0.22 -2.03
C PRO A 126 7.71 0.55 -3.27
N GLU A 127 8.24 0.19 -4.44
CA GLU A 127 7.87 0.86 -5.70
C GLU A 127 6.38 0.72 -6.03
N ILE A 128 5.74 -0.39 -5.63
CA ILE A 128 4.29 -0.59 -5.79
C ILE A 128 3.45 0.43 -5.02
N SER A 129 3.99 1.00 -3.95
CA SER A 129 3.35 2.04 -3.15
C SER A 129 3.68 3.45 -3.65
N CYS A 130 4.61 3.60 -4.61
CA CYS A 130 4.96 4.88 -5.17
C CYS A 130 3.94 5.32 -6.23
N PHE A 131 3.67 6.62 -6.28
CA PHE A 131 2.87 7.24 -7.34
C PHE A 131 3.77 7.75 -8.47
N GLN A 132 3.18 8.18 -9.58
CA GLN A 132 3.88 8.80 -10.71
C GLN A 132 3.69 10.32 -10.70
N THR A 133 4.64 11.09 -11.25
CA THR A 133 4.57 12.56 -11.26
C THR A 133 3.24 13.11 -11.81
N VAL A 134 2.67 12.47 -12.82
CA VAL A 134 1.36 12.84 -13.41
C VAL A 134 0.18 12.64 -12.46
N ASP A 135 0.28 11.69 -11.53
CA ASP A 135 -0.79 11.38 -10.57
C ASP A 135 -1.05 12.55 -9.64
N LEU A 136 0.01 13.25 -9.23
CA LEU A 136 -0.04 14.45 -8.40
C LEU A 136 -0.20 15.71 -9.26
N TYR A 137 0.69 15.92 -10.24
CA TYR A 137 0.75 17.20 -10.97
C TYR A 137 -0.52 17.49 -11.79
N GLU A 138 -1.09 16.47 -12.44
CA GLU A 138 -2.34 16.59 -13.19
C GLU A 138 -3.56 16.09 -12.40
N ASN A 139 -3.38 15.74 -11.12
CA ASN A 139 -4.43 15.20 -10.25
C ASN A 139 -5.17 13.99 -10.85
N LYS A 140 -4.44 13.03 -11.43
CA LYS A 140 -5.05 11.81 -12.01
C LYS A 140 -5.39 10.77 -10.95
N GLN A 141 -4.53 10.63 -9.93
CA GLN A 141 -4.61 9.57 -8.92
C GLN A 141 -4.17 10.06 -7.54
N CYS A 142 -4.80 11.14 -7.03
CA CYS A 142 -4.45 11.72 -5.73
C CYS A 142 -4.47 10.70 -4.57
N TYR A 143 -5.39 9.73 -4.58
CA TYR A 143 -5.45 8.69 -3.54
C TYR A 143 -4.12 7.92 -3.39
N LYS A 144 -3.42 7.64 -4.50
CA LYS A 144 -2.11 6.97 -4.46
C LYS A 144 -1.03 7.83 -3.84
N VAL A 145 -1.11 9.15 -4.00
CA VAL A 145 -0.18 10.10 -3.37
C VAL A 145 -0.32 9.99 -1.85
N ILE A 146 -1.56 9.98 -1.34
CA ILE A 146 -1.85 9.82 0.09
C ILE A 146 -1.41 8.44 0.60
N GLU A 147 -1.72 7.36 -0.12
CA GLU A 147 -1.25 6.01 0.23
C GLU A 147 0.28 5.92 0.30
N CYS A 148 0.98 6.52 -0.66
CA CYS A 148 2.43 6.60 -0.70
C CYS A 148 3.00 7.32 0.52
N LEU A 149 2.42 8.47 0.88
CA LEU A 149 2.84 9.24 2.05
C LEU A 149 2.61 8.50 3.37
N ARG A 150 1.50 7.75 3.49
CA ARG A 150 1.25 6.88 4.64
C ARG A 150 2.26 5.74 4.71
N ALA A 151 2.59 5.13 3.57
CA ALA A 151 3.62 4.10 3.48
C ALA A 151 5.01 4.65 3.87
N LEU A 152 5.35 5.86 3.42
CA LEU A 152 6.57 6.56 3.82
C LEU A 152 6.62 6.79 5.33
N ALA A 153 5.52 7.26 5.94
CA ALA A 153 5.44 7.44 7.39
C ALA A 153 5.68 6.13 8.16
N ALA A 154 5.09 5.02 7.69
CA ALA A 154 5.29 3.69 8.29
C ALA A 154 6.74 3.20 8.18
N VAL A 155 7.38 3.42 7.02
CA VAL A 155 8.81 3.11 6.80
C VAL A 155 9.68 3.99 7.70
N ALA A 156 9.42 5.29 7.78
CA ALA A 156 10.16 6.21 8.62
C ALA A 156 10.04 5.87 10.11
N GLN A 157 8.86 5.46 10.56
CA GLN A 157 8.66 4.98 11.93
C GLN A 157 9.46 3.70 12.20
N SER A 158 9.50 2.77 11.24
CA SER A 158 10.29 1.54 11.36
C SER A 158 11.80 1.79 11.43
N LYS A 159 12.27 2.90 10.84
CA LYS A 159 13.66 3.36 10.85
C LYS A 159 13.99 4.29 12.02
N ASN A 160 13.04 4.54 12.93
CA ASN A 160 13.22 5.42 14.08
C ASN A 160 13.65 6.85 13.70
N ALA A 161 13.07 7.42 12.63
CA ALA A 161 13.35 8.81 12.26
C ALA A 161 13.01 9.78 13.43
N PRO A 162 13.75 10.89 13.60
CA PRO A 162 13.60 11.82 14.73
C PRO A 162 12.42 12.77 14.55
N VAL A 163 11.24 12.23 14.27
CA VAL A 163 10.00 12.97 14.05
C VAL A 163 8.88 12.39 14.90
N ILE A 164 7.87 13.21 15.20
CA ILE A 164 6.68 12.76 15.90
C ILE A 164 5.76 12.10 14.87
N PHE A 165 5.31 10.87 15.18
CA PHE A 165 4.41 10.12 14.32
C PHE A 165 2.98 10.15 14.87
N PRO A 166 1.98 10.42 14.03
CA PRO A 166 0.57 10.31 14.39
C PRO A 166 0.14 8.89 14.74
N SER A 167 -1.01 8.75 15.41
CA SER A 167 -1.58 7.46 15.80
C SER A 167 -2.00 6.58 14.63
N TRP A 168 -2.30 7.16 13.46
CA TRP A 168 -2.67 6.40 12.27
C TRP A 168 -1.47 5.70 11.61
N VAL A 169 -0.23 6.04 11.98
CA VAL A 169 0.97 5.41 11.45
C VAL A 169 1.14 4.03 12.05
N VAL A 170 1.01 3.00 11.20
CA VAL A 170 1.16 1.61 11.61
C VAL A 170 2.62 1.19 11.57
N LYS A 171 3.10 0.59 12.66
CA LYS A 171 4.44 0.02 12.74
C LYS A 171 4.57 -1.19 11.83
N LEU A 172 5.51 -1.12 10.87
CA LEU A 172 5.82 -2.25 10.00
C LEU A 172 6.36 -3.43 10.81
N SER A 173 5.86 -4.63 10.51
CA SER A 173 6.32 -5.85 11.14
C SER A 173 7.75 -6.17 10.70
N GLN A 174 8.59 -6.53 11.67
CA GLN A 174 9.95 -6.96 11.39
C GLN A 174 9.99 -8.49 11.42
N GLY A 175 10.49 -9.09 10.35
CA GLY A 175 10.76 -10.52 10.31
C GLY A 175 11.84 -10.84 11.35
N ARG A 176 11.51 -11.68 12.34
CA ARG A 176 12.49 -12.22 13.28
C ARG A 176 12.75 -13.68 12.91
N PRO A 177 13.74 -13.97 12.03
CA PRO A 177 14.10 -15.35 11.74
C PRO A 177 14.52 -16.03 13.04
N ARG A 178 13.91 -17.18 13.34
CA ARG A 178 14.27 -17.98 14.51
C ARG A 178 15.47 -18.85 14.15
N THR A 179 16.59 -18.63 14.81
CA THR A 179 17.73 -19.53 14.72
C THR A 179 17.56 -20.62 15.77
N PHE A 180 17.48 -21.86 15.33
CA PHE A 180 17.49 -23.01 16.22
C PHE A 180 18.92 -23.58 16.29
N PRO A 181 19.36 -24.08 17.46
CA PRO A 181 20.65 -24.74 17.53
C PRO A 181 20.64 -26.01 16.66
N GLU A 182 21.79 -26.34 16.08
CA GLU A 182 21.96 -27.47 15.16
C GLU A 182 21.41 -28.79 15.73
N SER A 183 21.58 -29.02 17.03
CA SER A 183 21.06 -30.21 17.71
C SER A 183 19.53 -30.31 17.70
N VAL A 184 18.81 -29.18 17.67
CA VAL A 184 17.35 -29.14 17.52
C VAL A 184 16.96 -29.40 16.07
N MET A 185 17.67 -28.82 15.11
CA MET A 185 17.41 -29.02 13.68
C MET A 185 17.63 -30.50 13.28
N ARG A 186 18.75 -31.10 13.69
CA ARG A 186 19.07 -32.53 13.47
C ARG A 186 18.06 -33.47 14.14
N ARG A 187 17.50 -33.11 15.31
CA ARG A 187 16.40 -33.88 15.91
C ARG A 187 15.12 -33.81 15.09
N GLY A 188 14.84 -32.67 14.45
CA GLY A 188 13.71 -32.51 13.53
C GLY A 188 13.82 -33.40 12.30
N GLU A 189 15.02 -33.62 11.76
CA GLU A 189 15.27 -34.50 10.62
C GLU A 189 14.95 -35.98 10.91
N MET A 190 15.07 -36.41 12.17
CA MET A 190 14.73 -37.77 12.60
C MET A 190 13.21 -37.98 12.78
N VAL A 191 12.42 -36.91 12.81
CA VAL A 191 10.96 -36.99 12.93
C VAL A 191 10.36 -37.15 11.53
N ILE A 192 10.02 -38.40 11.17
CA ILE A 192 9.25 -38.67 9.94
C ILE A 192 7.82 -38.16 10.16
N PRO A 193 7.33 -37.18 9.39
CA PRO A 193 5.94 -36.74 9.51
C PRO A 193 5.01 -37.90 9.19
N LEU A 194 3.96 -38.08 9.97
CA LEU A 194 3.01 -39.21 9.94
C LEU A 194 2.38 -39.50 8.56
N GLN A 195 2.59 -38.64 7.57
CA GLN A 195 2.08 -38.70 6.20
C GLN A 195 3.12 -39.19 5.17
N TYR A 196 4.40 -39.36 5.51
CA TYR A 196 5.40 -39.94 4.60
C TYR A 196 5.38 -41.46 4.67
N GLY A 197 4.28 -42.06 4.21
CA GLY A 197 4.28 -43.46 3.81
C GLY A 197 5.16 -43.61 2.57
N THR A 198 6.31 -44.25 2.69
CA THR A 198 7.10 -44.62 1.52
C THR A 198 6.45 -45.80 0.79
N ASN A 199 6.02 -45.57 -0.44
CA ASN A 199 5.56 -46.60 -1.38
C ASN A 199 6.73 -47.29 -2.13
N LYS A 200 8.00 -46.97 -1.79
CA LYS A 200 9.17 -47.48 -2.51
C LYS A 200 9.67 -48.86 -2.05
N CYS A 201 9.04 -49.49 -1.05
CA CYS A 201 9.45 -50.81 -0.55
C CYS A 201 8.35 -51.89 -0.63
N ALA A 202 7.13 -51.56 -1.07
CA ALA A 202 6.08 -52.54 -1.35
C ALA A 202 5.63 -52.36 -2.79
N SER A 203 6.00 -53.30 -3.67
CA SER A 203 5.50 -53.37 -5.04
C SER A 203 3.97 -53.25 -5.05
N GLN A 204 3.43 -52.33 -5.84
CA GLN A 204 1.99 -52.14 -6.03
C GLN A 204 1.33 -53.31 -6.81
N LYS A 205 2.01 -54.43 -7.00
CA LYS A 205 1.38 -55.67 -7.48
C LYS A 205 0.65 -56.34 -6.31
N GLY A 206 -0.66 -56.14 -6.23
CA GLY A 206 -1.55 -56.87 -5.31
C GLY A 206 -2.34 -56.03 -4.32
N MET A 207 -2.17 -54.70 -4.29
CA MET A 207 -3.05 -53.82 -3.51
C MET A 207 -4.36 -53.59 -4.27
N THR A 208 -5.47 -54.08 -3.72
CA THR A 208 -6.80 -53.75 -4.23
C THR A 208 -7.14 -52.30 -3.86
N PRO A 209 -7.61 -51.46 -4.79
CA PRO A 209 -8.02 -50.11 -4.47
C PRO A 209 -9.18 -50.13 -3.46
N TYR A 210 -9.19 -49.15 -2.55
CA TYR A 210 -10.30 -48.97 -1.61
C TYR A 210 -11.60 -48.81 -2.40
N GLY A 211 -12.58 -49.69 -2.14
CA GLY A 211 -13.89 -49.69 -2.80
C GLY A 211 -14.21 -50.91 -3.68
N LEU A 212 -13.33 -51.91 -3.75
CA LEU A 212 -13.61 -53.15 -4.50
C LEU A 212 -14.61 -54.05 -3.74
N ALA A 213 -15.69 -54.48 -4.42
CA ALA A 213 -16.74 -55.29 -3.83
C ALA A 213 -16.23 -56.68 -3.38
N ARG A 214 -16.71 -57.18 -2.25
CA ARG A 214 -16.35 -58.50 -1.70
C ARG A 214 -16.84 -59.60 -2.65
N GLN A 215 -15.96 -60.48 -3.12
CA GLN A 215 -16.37 -61.68 -3.85
C GLN A 215 -17.06 -62.65 -2.88
N ILE A 216 -18.37 -62.82 -3.03
CA ILE A 216 -19.14 -63.86 -2.35
C ILE A 216 -19.06 -65.11 -3.23
N LYS A 217 -18.51 -66.21 -2.73
CA LYS A 217 -18.57 -67.50 -3.44
C LYS A 217 -19.90 -68.17 -3.09
N PRO A 218 -20.70 -68.63 -4.08
CA PRO A 218 -21.87 -69.44 -3.78
C PRO A 218 -21.42 -70.82 -3.28
N GLU A 219 -22.10 -71.32 -2.26
CA GLU A 219 -21.87 -72.65 -1.70
C GLU A 219 -22.61 -73.67 -2.57
N ASN A 220 -21.93 -74.74 -2.97
CA ASN A 220 -22.52 -75.84 -3.73
C ASN A 220 -23.49 -76.65 -2.85
#